data_AF-A0A5C8IEF5-F1
#
_entry.id   AF-A0A5C8IEF5-F1
#
_cell.length_a   1.000
_cell.length_b   1.000
_cell.length_c   1.000
_cell.angle_alpha   90.00
_cell.angle_beta   90.00
_cell.angle_gamma   90.00
#
_symmetry.space_group_name_H-M   'P 1'
#
loop_
_entity.id
_entity.type
_entity.pdbx_description
1 polymer ?
#
loop_
_entity_poly.entity_id
_entity_poly.type
_entity_poly.pdbx_seq_one_letter_code
_entity_poly.pdbx_strand_id
1 'polypeptide(L)'
;MPGRAPRRWRPPPGPARRSAPRRCPDRRSPSHPRPRPSRDRAPLRDNGGVVPDVEELLDGAHVVRLPLAARFRGLTEREAMLVHGPRGWAEFSPFVEYGDAEAASWLAAAIDAGWGDPAPVLRERIPVNATLPAVPMERIAEVLARFDGTRTVKIKVADAGETLADDVARVREVRRILGPEGRIRLDANGGWNVDQAEHAAHALAPFDLEYLEQPCATVPELAELRERLHDWQLPIAADESVRKADDPLAVARAGAADLLVVKVQPLGGVTRALRIVAEAGLPAVVSSAIDTSVGLAMGARLAAALPELDVDCGLGTAALLAADVTGDPLTPAGGHIEVRPVEPDLALLAAHAAPPERVAWWRDRLRRAHAHL
;
A
#
# COMPACT_ATOMS: atom_id res chain seq x y z
N MET A 1 58.40 53.33 -43.79
CA MET A 1 57.89 52.01 -43.34
C MET A 1 56.98 52.26 -42.13
N PRO A 2 55.64 52.27 -42.29
CA PRO A 2 54.71 52.73 -41.26
C PRO A 2 54.20 51.62 -40.35
N GLY A 3 53.91 51.97 -39.10
CA GLY A 3 53.38 51.10 -38.06
C GLY A 3 51.93 50.66 -38.28
N ARG A 4 51.63 49.43 -37.86
CA ARG A 4 50.27 48.86 -37.88
C ARG A 4 49.54 49.18 -36.57
N ALA A 5 48.38 49.81 -36.70
CA ALA A 5 47.44 50.12 -35.63
C ALA A 5 46.76 48.85 -35.06
N PRO A 6 46.34 48.86 -33.77
CA PRO A 6 45.64 47.74 -33.16
C PRO A 6 44.18 47.65 -33.64
N ARG A 7 43.72 46.42 -33.89
CA ARG A 7 42.37 46.11 -34.35
C ARG A 7 41.34 46.46 -33.26
N ARG A 8 40.38 47.32 -33.59
CA ARG A 8 39.20 47.61 -32.77
C ARG A 8 38.32 46.36 -32.66
N TRP A 9 38.03 45.94 -31.43
CA TRP A 9 37.02 44.95 -31.11
C TRP A 9 35.61 45.53 -31.42
N ARG A 10 34.78 44.75 -32.12
CA ARG A 10 33.34 45.03 -32.32
C ARG A 10 32.54 44.04 -31.48
N PRO A 11 31.55 44.49 -30.68
CA PRO A 11 30.68 43.58 -29.96
C PRO A 11 29.74 42.84 -30.94
N PRO A 12 29.25 41.63 -30.59
CA PRO A 12 28.28 40.91 -31.40
C PRO A 12 26.95 41.67 -31.46
N PRO A 13 26.14 41.48 -32.52
CA PRO A 13 24.84 42.12 -32.61
C PRO A 13 23.93 41.62 -31.49
N GLY A 14 23.28 42.55 -30.78
CA GLY A 14 22.31 42.23 -29.75
C GLY A 14 21.10 41.47 -30.32
N PRO A 15 20.37 40.71 -29.49
CA PRO A 15 19.24 39.93 -29.95
C PRO A 15 18.17 40.84 -30.58
N ALA A 16 17.73 40.45 -31.77
CA ALA A 16 16.62 41.09 -32.46
C ALA A 16 15.39 41.12 -31.55
N ARG A 17 14.74 42.29 -31.44
CA ARG A 17 13.45 42.45 -30.76
C ARG A 17 12.45 41.46 -31.38
N ARG A 18 12.12 40.40 -30.64
CA ARG A 18 10.99 39.55 -30.96
C ARG A 18 9.72 40.37 -30.76
N SER A 19 9.00 40.58 -31.85
CA SER A 19 7.62 41.03 -31.86
C SER A 19 6.78 40.19 -30.89
N ALA A 20 5.95 40.87 -30.10
CA ALA A 20 5.01 40.25 -29.17
C ALA A 20 4.18 39.15 -29.87
N PRO A 21 3.99 37.97 -29.26
CA PRO A 21 3.12 36.96 -29.84
C PRO A 21 1.67 37.46 -29.80
N ARG A 22 1.02 37.38 -30.96
CA ARG A 22 -0.42 37.58 -31.11
C ARG A 22 -1.14 36.64 -30.14
N ARG A 23 -2.09 37.18 -29.35
CA ARG A 23 -2.99 36.40 -28.50
C ARG A 23 -3.70 35.34 -29.35
N CYS A 24 -3.40 34.07 -29.10
CA CYS A 24 -4.27 32.97 -29.53
C CYS A 24 -5.56 33.02 -28.68
N PRO A 25 -6.73 32.73 -29.27
CA PRO A 25 -7.98 32.69 -28.54
C PRO A 25 -8.02 31.45 -27.63
N ASP A 26 -8.63 31.62 -26.46
CA ASP A 26 -8.94 30.63 -25.43
C ASP A 26 -9.13 29.21 -25.96
N ARG A 27 -8.18 28.31 -25.64
CA ARG A 27 -8.44 26.87 -25.64
C ARG A 27 -9.08 26.52 -24.29
N ARG A 28 -10.41 26.54 -24.26
CA ARG A 28 -11.17 25.88 -23.20
C ARG A 28 -10.82 24.39 -23.20
N SER A 29 -10.29 23.89 -22.08
CA SER A 29 -10.13 22.46 -21.83
C SER A 29 -11.49 21.76 -21.93
N PRO A 30 -11.58 20.56 -22.52
CA PRO A 30 -12.84 19.82 -22.55
C PRO A 30 -13.16 19.33 -21.14
N SER A 31 -14.17 19.94 -20.52
CA SER A 31 -14.77 19.49 -19.27
C SER A 31 -15.20 18.02 -19.41
N HIS A 32 -14.56 17.12 -18.66
CA HIS A 32 -15.07 15.76 -18.49
C HIS A 32 -16.41 15.85 -17.76
N PRO A 33 -17.50 15.27 -18.30
CA PRO A 33 -18.77 15.25 -17.59
C PRO A 33 -18.63 14.37 -16.34
N ARG A 34 -18.86 14.95 -15.16
CA ARG A 34 -18.99 14.17 -13.91
C ARG A 34 -20.16 13.19 -14.08
N PRO A 35 -19.98 11.89 -13.80
CA PRO A 35 -21.09 10.94 -13.84
C PRO A 35 -22.14 11.34 -12.80
N ARG A 36 -23.42 11.37 -13.21
CA ARG A 36 -24.54 11.62 -12.30
C ARG A 36 -24.71 10.41 -11.37
N PRO A 37 -24.90 10.60 -10.05
CA PRO A 37 -25.17 9.47 -9.16
C PRO A 37 -26.55 8.88 -9.51
N SER A 38 -26.58 7.59 -9.88
CA SER A 38 -27.82 6.84 -10.08
C SER A 38 -28.55 6.70 -8.74
N ARG A 39 -29.81 7.14 -8.68
CA ARG A 39 -30.62 7.18 -7.46
C ARG A 39 -31.29 5.86 -7.06
N ASP A 40 -31.03 4.77 -7.77
CA ASP A 40 -31.58 3.45 -7.43
C ASP A 40 -30.44 2.48 -7.06
N ARG A 41 -30.06 2.42 -5.78
CA ARG A 41 -29.23 1.33 -5.25
C ARG A 41 -30.01 0.64 -4.13
N ALA A 42 -30.44 -0.59 -4.40
CA ALA A 42 -30.99 -1.50 -3.41
C ALA A 42 -29.96 -1.77 -2.29
N PRO A 43 -30.39 -2.07 -1.06
CA PRO A 43 -29.48 -2.39 0.03
C PRO A 43 -28.57 -3.57 -0.32
N LEU A 44 -27.29 -3.43 0.05
CA LEU A 44 -26.22 -4.42 -0.14
C LEU A 44 -26.62 -5.76 0.48
N ARG A 45 -26.78 -6.80 -0.34
CA ARG A 45 -26.89 -8.18 0.17
C ARG A 45 -25.49 -8.71 0.46
N ASP A 46 -25.36 -9.35 1.61
CA ASP A 46 -24.12 -10.01 2.03
C ASP A 46 -23.79 -11.19 1.12
N ASN A 47 -22.50 -11.50 1.00
CA ASN A 47 -22.02 -12.60 0.15
C ASN A 47 -22.68 -13.91 0.61
N GLY A 48 -23.52 -14.51 -0.23
CA GLY A 48 -24.24 -15.76 0.05
C GLY A 48 -23.37 -17.02 0.06
N GLY A 49 -22.10 -16.92 0.45
CA GLY A 49 -21.23 -18.06 0.72
C GLY A 49 -21.52 -18.61 2.12
N VAL A 50 -21.49 -19.94 2.28
CA VAL A 50 -21.64 -20.57 3.59
C VAL A 50 -20.39 -20.27 4.41
N VAL A 51 -20.54 -19.52 5.50
CA VAL A 51 -19.48 -19.36 6.51
C VAL A 51 -19.22 -20.74 7.11
N PRO A 52 -17.99 -21.30 7.00
CA PRO A 52 -17.68 -22.62 7.55
C PRO A 52 -17.84 -22.64 9.07
N ASP A 53 -18.07 -23.84 9.61
CA ASP A 53 -18.12 -24.01 11.06
C ASP A 53 -16.77 -23.63 11.68
N VAL A 54 -16.79 -23.08 12.90
CA VAL A 54 -15.58 -22.64 13.56
C VAL A 54 -14.60 -23.78 13.84
N GLU A 55 -15.09 -24.98 14.11
CA GLU A 55 -14.24 -26.15 14.32
C GLU A 55 -13.68 -26.69 12.99
N GLU A 56 -14.36 -26.48 11.86
CA GLU A 56 -13.80 -26.73 10.53
C GLU A 56 -12.62 -25.80 10.24
N LEU A 57 -12.74 -24.51 10.56
CA LEU A 57 -11.64 -23.53 10.41
C LEU A 57 -10.44 -23.85 11.31
N LEU A 58 -10.69 -24.41 12.49
CA LEU A 58 -9.66 -24.75 13.47
C LEU A 58 -9.00 -26.12 13.19
N ASP A 59 -9.65 -26.97 12.39
CA ASP A 59 -9.08 -28.25 12.00
C ASP A 59 -7.89 -28.04 11.06
N GLY A 60 -6.76 -28.65 11.39
CA GLY A 60 -5.51 -28.44 10.67
C GLY A 60 -4.94 -27.01 10.69
N ALA A 61 -5.45 -26.10 11.53
CA ALA A 61 -4.94 -24.73 11.61
C ALA A 61 -3.56 -24.68 12.28
N HIS A 62 -2.63 -23.92 11.67
CA HIS A 62 -1.26 -23.74 12.17
C HIS A 62 -1.02 -22.29 12.59
N VAL A 63 -0.48 -22.08 13.79
CA VAL A 63 -0.10 -20.75 14.26
C VAL A 63 1.41 -20.64 14.24
N VAL A 64 1.92 -19.66 13.51
CA VAL A 64 3.35 -19.40 13.36
C VAL A 64 3.74 -18.05 13.97
N ARG A 65 5.00 -17.93 14.39
CA ARG A 65 5.64 -16.69 14.82
C ARG A 65 6.95 -16.53 14.06
N LEU A 66 6.96 -15.63 13.09
CA LEU A 66 8.07 -15.42 12.17
C LEU A 66 8.90 -14.20 12.60
N PRO A 67 10.24 -14.30 12.67
CA PRO A 67 11.09 -13.14 12.95
C PRO A 67 11.04 -12.13 11.80
N LEU A 68 10.99 -10.84 12.14
CA LEU A 68 11.22 -9.78 11.18
C LEU A 68 12.72 -9.54 11.02
N ALA A 69 13.14 -9.22 9.80
CA ALA A 69 14.53 -8.89 9.52
C ALA A 69 14.94 -7.49 9.99
N ALA A 70 13.96 -6.61 10.17
CA ALA A 70 14.11 -5.30 10.79
C ALA A 70 12.83 -4.98 11.56
N ARG A 71 12.95 -4.15 12.60
CA ARG A 71 11.78 -3.68 13.34
C ARG A 71 10.84 -2.93 12.40
N PHE A 72 9.56 -3.25 12.43
CA PHE A 72 8.54 -2.59 11.59
C PHE A 72 7.29 -2.34 12.43
N ARG A 73 6.82 -1.09 12.48
CA ARG A 73 5.65 -0.67 13.31
C ARG A 73 5.76 -1.15 14.76
N GLY A 74 6.95 -1.05 15.34
CA GLY A 74 7.22 -1.49 16.72
C GLY A 74 7.44 -3.01 16.88
N LEU A 75 7.06 -3.83 15.90
CA LEU A 75 7.14 -5.29 15.93
C LEU A 75 8.55 -5.78 15.59
N THR A 76 8.94 -6.91 16.19
CA THR A 76 10.16 -7.67 15.84
C THR A 76 9.83 -9.05 15.28
N GLU A 77 8.58 -9.48 15.41
CA GLU A 77 8.07 -10.76 14.93
C GLU A 77 6.64 -10.57 14.41
N ARG A 78 6.23 -11.46 13.52
CA ARG A 78 4.90 -11.52 12.93
C ARG A 78 4.24 -12.84 13.28
N GLU A 79 3.07 -12.76 13.89
CA GLU A 79 2.23 -13.93 14.12
C GLU A 79 1.15 -14.06 13.06
N ALA A 80 0.87 -15.28 12.63
CA ALA A 80 -0.19 -15.60 11.69
C ALA A 80 -0.79 -16.97 12.00
N MET A 81 -2.09 -17.13 11.76
CA MET A 81 -2.75 -18.42 11.72
C MET A 81 -3.02 -18.78 10.26
N LEU A 82 -2.52 -19.92 9.80
CA LEU A 82 -2.83 -20.48 8.50
C LEU A 82 -3.95 -21.50 8.65
N VAL A 83 -4.93 -21.42 7.75
CA VAL A 83 -6.06 -22.33 7.66
C VAL A 83 -6.12 -22.92 6.26
N HIS A 84 -6.70 -24.12 6.12
CA HIS A 84 -6.78 -24.82 4.84
C HIS A 84 -8.22 -25.15 4.50
N GLY A 85 -8.74 -24.51 3.45
CA GLY A 85 -10.08 -24.74 2.94
C GLY A 85 -10.06 -25.54 1.63
N PRO A 86 -11.25 -25.87 1.08
CA PRO A 86 -11.37 -26.63 -0.18
C PRO A 86 -10.77 -25.91 -1.41
N ARG A 87 -10.48 -24.62 -1.32
CA ARG A 87 -9.84 -23.80 -2.37
C ARG A 87 -8.35 -23.54 -2.11
N GLY A 88 -7.80 -24.07 -1.02
CA GLY A 88 -6.39 -23.99 -0.66
C GLY A 88 -6.13 -23.28 0.66
N TRP A 89 -4.87 -22.94 0.89
CA TRP A 89 -4.43 -22.24 2.10
C TRP A 89 -4.82 -20.78 2.12
N ALA A 90 -5.17 -20.30 3.30
CA ALA A 90 -5.46 -18.90 3.57
C ALA A 90 -4.83 -18.45 4.89
N GLU A 91 -4.68 -17.14 5.05
CA GLU A 91 -4.07 -16.54 6.22
C GLU A 91 -5.09 -15.72 7.00
N PHE A 92 -5.14 -15.96 8.30
CA PHE A 92 -5.81 -15.13 9.31
C PHE A 92 -4.74 -14.54 10.23
N SER A 93 -4.38 -13.28 10.02
CA SER A 93 -3.31 -12.65 10.78
C SER A 93 -3.57 -11.21 11.25
N PRO A 94 -4.74 -10.84 11.82
CA PRO A 94 -4.92 -9.51 12.39
C PRO A 94 -3.86 -9.18 13.44
N PHE A 95 -3.36 -7.94 13.46
CA PHE A 95 -2.42 -7.47 14.48
C PHE A 95 -3.00 -7.69 15.89
N VAL A 96 -2.14 -7.99 16.86
CA VAL A 96 -2.57 -8.51 18.18
C VAL A 96 -3.39 -7.51 19.00
N GLU A 97 -3.21 -6.22 18.72
CA GLU A 97 -3.94 -5.10 19.33
C GLU A 97 -5.36 -4.90 18.76
N TYR A 98 -5.70 -5.53 17.63
CA TYR A 98 -7.03 -5.38 17.02
C TYR A 98 -8.07 -6.20 17.79
N GLY A 99 -9.20 -5.55 18.10
CA GLY A 99 -10.34 -6.20 18.75
C GLY A 99 -11.01 -7.26 17.88
N ASP A 100 -11.89 -8.06 18.48
CA ASP A 100 -12.49 -9.21 17.81
C ASP A 100 -13.36 -8.82 16.60
N ALA A 101 -14.07 -7.69 16.65
CA ALA A 101 -14.85 -7.17 15.53
C ALA A 101 -13.98 -6.71 14.35
N GLU A 102 -12.84 -6.06 14.60
CA GLU A 102 -11.88 -5.70 13.54
C GLU A 102 -11.21 -6.96 12.98
N ALA A 103 -10.90 -7.94 13.83
CA ALA A 103 -10.39 -9.24 13.42
C ALA A 103 -11.38 -10.06 12.58
N ALA A 104 -12.69 -9.87 12.74
CA ALA A 104 -13.71 -10.57 11.96
C ALA A 104 -13.55 -10.32 10.46
N SER A 105 -13.28 -9.09 10.04
CA SER A 105 -12.98 -8.78 8.63
C SER A 105 -11.76 -9.56 8.11
N TRP A 106 -10.73 -9.74 8.94
CA TRP A 106 -9.56 -10.54 8.55
C TRP A 106 -9.90 -12.03 8.41
N LEU A 107 -10.77 -12.56 9.27
CA LEU A 107 -11.26 -13.92 9.15
C LEU A 107 -12.14 -14.10 7.91
N ALA A 108 -13.01 -13.13 7.60
CA ALA A 108 -13.81 -13.13 6.39
C ALA A 108 -12.92 -13.19 5.13
N ALA A 109 -11.77 -12.52 5.14
CA ALA A 109 -10.81 -12.60 4.05
C ALA A 109 -10.16 -13.98 3.91
N ALA A 110 -9.82 -14.64 5.04
CA ALA A 110 -9.31 -16.01 5.02
C ALA A 110 -10.38 -16.98 4.46
N ILE A 111 -11.64 -16.79 4.83
CA ILE A 111 -12.77 -17.58 4.33
C ILE A 111 -12.99 -17.33 2.82
N ASP A 112 -12.98 -16.07 2.37
CA ASP A 112 -13.07 -15.71 0.95
C ASP A 112 -11.97 -16.38 0.11
N ALA A 113 -10.75 -16.48 0.65
CA ALA A 113 -9.62 -17.12 -0.03
C ALA A 113 -9.67 -18.66 0.01
N GLY A 114 -10.01 -19.26 1.15
CA GLY A 114 -9.96 -20.71 1.37
C GLY A 114 -11.24 -21.47 0.99
N TRP A 115 -12.39 -20.81 1.00
CA TRP A 115 -13.71 -21.41 0.73
C TRP A 115 -14.46 -20.71 -0.41
N GLY A 116 -14.17 -19.43 -0.68
CA GLY A 116 -14.83 -18.65 -1.71
C GLY A 116 -14.42 -19.03 -3.14
N ASP A 117 -15.31 -18.76 -4.09
CA ASP A 117 -14.96 -18.91 -5.51
C ASP A 117 -13.96 -17.84 -5.93
N PRO A 118 -12.85 -18.23 -6.56
CA PRO A 118 -11.81 -17.28 -6.88
C PRO A 118 -12.22 -16.27 -7.95
N ALA A 119 -11.92 -14.99 -7.72
CA ALA A 119 -12.05 -13.96 -8.74
C ALA A 119 -11.14 -14.27 -9.96
N PRO A 120 -11.62 -14.04 -11.20
CA PRO A 120 -10.77 -14.12 -12.39
C PRO A 120 -9.60 -13.14 -12.31
N VAL A 121 -8.43 -13.59 -12.75
CA VAL A 121 -7.22 -12.78 -12.79
C VAL A 121 -6.96 -12.28 -14.21
N LEU A 122 -6.42 -11.07 -14.32
CA LEU A 122 -6.14 -10.39 -15.60
C LEU A 122 -4.64 -10.33 -15.92
N ARG A 123 -3.80 -10.78 -14.99
CA ARG A 123 -2.33 -10.77 -15.08
C ARG A 123 -1.72 -11.83 -14.16
N GLU A 124 -0.54 -12.31 -14.54
CA GLU A 124 0.19 -13.38 -13.83
C GLU A 124 1.34 -12.85 -12.97
N ARG A 125 1.73 -11.58 -13.15
CA ARG A 125 2.81 -10.93 -12.41
C ARG A 125 2.34 -9.57 -11.92
N ILE A 126 2.68 -9.25 -10.68
CA ILE A 126 2.31 -8.00 -10.03
C ILE A 126 3.58 -7.16 -9.81
N PRO A 127 3.66 -5.93 -10.36
CA PRO A 127 4.75 -5.03 -10.03
C PRO A 127 4.66 -4.64 -8.55
N VAL A 128 5.81 -4.56 -7.87
CA VAL A 128 5.84 -4.28 -6.43
C VAL A 128 6.81 -3.15 -6.07
N ASN A 129 6.47 -2.40 -5.02
CA ASN A 129 7.36 -1.42 -4.42
C ASN A 129 8.17 -2.05 -3.28
N ALA A 130 9.34 -1.46 -3.01
CA ALA A 130 10.05 -1.67 -1.76
C ALA A 130 9.36 -0.95 -0.60
N THR A 131 9.35 -1.56 0.57
CA THR A 131 8.79 -0.95 1.79
C THR A 131 9.94 -0.63 2.74
N LEU A 132 10.16 0.66 2.99
CA LEU A 132 11.20 1.15 3.88
C LEU A 132 10.59 1.57 5.23
N PRO A 133 10.83 0.81 6.33
CA PRO A 133 10.47 1.22 7.68
C PRO A 133 11.25 2.47 8.12
N ALA A 134 10.86 3.05 9.25
CA ALA A 134 11.67 4.07 9.94
C ALA A 134 12.95 3.42 10.48
N VAL A 135 14.02 3.50 9.68
CA VAL A 135 15.35 2.96 10.00
C VAL A 135 16.40 4.06 9.95
N PRO A 136 17.52 3.90 10.69
CA PRO A 136 18.68 4.78 10.56
C PRO A 136 19.19 4.84 9.11
N MET A 137 19.72 6.01 8.71
CA MET A 137 20.12 6.27 7.32
C MET A 137 21.12 5.24 6.78
N GLU A 138 22.07 4.81 7.61
CA GLU A 138 23.10 3.83 7.28
C GLU A 138 22.54 2.44 6.94
N ARG A 139 21.31 2.13 7.35
CA ARG A 139 20.64 0.86 7.05
C ARG A 139 19.73 0.91 5.83
N ILE A 140 19.51 2.08 5.23
CA ILE A 140 18.58 2.22 4.09
C ILE A 140 19.01 1.31 2.93
N ALA A 141 20.29 1.34 2.54
CA ALA A 141 20.80 0.51 1.46
C ALA A 141 20.67 -1.00 1.76
N GLU A 142 20.94 -1.41 3.01
CA GLU A 142 20.79 -2.80 3.47
C GLU A 142 19.34 -3.28 3.34
N VAL A 143 18.36 -2.44 3.75
CA VAL A 143 16.94 -2.78 3.66
C VAL A 143 16.49 -2.84 2.20
N LEU A 144 16.84 -1.84 1.39
CA LEU A 144 16.43 -1.78 -0.02
C LEU A 144 17.04 -2.90 -0.87
N ALA A 145 18.22 -3.41 -0.51
CA ALA A 145 18.86 -4.54 -1.21
C ALA A 145 18.03 -5.84 -1.17
N ARG A 146 17.03 -5.94 -0.28
CA ARG A 146 16.13 -7.10 -0.17
C ARG A 146 14.97 -7.07 -1.19
N PHE A 147 14.79 -5.96 -1.89
CA PHE A 147 13.69 -5.76 -2.83
C PHE A 147 14.20 -5.72 -4.28
N ASP A 148 14.63 -6.88 -4.77
CA ASP A 148 15.27 -7.00 -6.08
C ASP A 148 14.44 -6.40 -7.22
N GLY A 149 15.11 -5.58 -8.04
CA GLY A 149 14.55 -4.94 -9.24
C GLY A 149 13.43 -3.93 -9.01
N THR A 150 13.07 -3.60 -7.76
CA THR A 150 12.04 -2.59 -7.49
C THR A 150 12.50 -1.18 -7.88
N ARG A 151 11.58 -0.39 -8.45
CA ARG A 151 11.83 1.00 -8.89
C ARG A 151 11.09 2.04 -8.06
N THR A 152 10.25 1.58 -7.14
CA THR A 152 9.43 2.41 -6.26
C THR A 152 9.73 2.06 -4.82
N VAL A 153 9.88 3.07 -3.96
CA VAL A 153 10.05 2.89 -2.51
C VAL A 153 8.93 3.63 -1.78
N LYS A 154 8.21 2.92 -0.92
CA LYS A 154 7.32 3.52 0.08
C LYS A 154 8.06 3.70 1.39
N ILE A 155 8.16 4.94 1.85
CA ILE A 155 8.95 5.34 3.02
C ILE A 155 8.02 5.66 4.18
N LYS A 156 8.23 5.01 5.32
CA LYS A 156 7.58 5.41 6.57
C LYS A 156 8.09 6.78 7.01
N VAL A 157 7.15 7.68 7.29
CA VAL A 157 7.36 9.02 7.86
C VAL A 157 6.42 9.24 9.04
N ALA A 158 6.60 10.34 9.77
CA ALA A 158 5.79 10.65 10.96
C ALA A 158 5.85 9.55 12.03
N ASP A 159 7.01 8.88 12.17
CA ASP A 159 7.17 7.85 13.19
C ASP A 159 7.32 8.47 14.59
N ALA A 160 6.80 7.78 15.60
CA ALA A 160 6.80 8.29 16.96
C ALA A 160 8.25 8.43 17.48
N GLY A 161 8.65 9.66 17.79
CA GLY A 161 9.99 9.96 18.29
C GLY A 161 10.97 10.45 17.22
N GLU A 162 10.53 10.59 15.97
CA GLU A 162 11.29 11.22 14.89
C GLU A 162 10.76 12.61 14.55
N THR A 163 11.60 13.44 13.95
CA THR A 163 11.25 14.80 13.50
C THR A 163 11.07 14.84 11.98
N LEU A 164 10.41 15.89 11.48
CA LEU A 164 10.34 16.13 10.03
C LEU A 164 11.74 16.25 9.38
N ALA A 165 12.75 16.72 10.13
CA ALA A 165 14.11 16.78 9.62
C ALA A 165 14.70 15.38 9.38
N ASP A 166 14.37 14.41 10.23
CA ASP A 166 14.78 13.01 10.08
C ASP A 166 14.09 12.38 8.86
N ASP A 167 12.79 12.63 8.69
CA ASP A 167 12.03 12.20 7.51
C ASP A 167 12.63 12.78 6.22
N VAL A 168 12.92 14.09 6.19
CA VAL A 168 13.58 14.74 5.05
C VAL A 168 14.96 14.13 4.76
N ALA A 169 15.74 13.81 5.80
CA ALA A 169 17.05 13.18 5.62
C ALA A 169 16.93 11.77 5.03
N ARG A 170 15.95 10.97 5.49
CA ARG A 170 15.67 9.62 4.97
C ARG A 170 15.22 9.67 3.51
N VAL A 171 14.27 10.54 3.18
CA VAL A 171 13.74 10.68 1.81
C VAL A 171 14.83 11.17 0.85
N ARG A 172 15.67 12.11 1.28
CA ARG A 172 16.83 12.57 0.51
C ARG A 172 17.78 11.43 0.17
N GLU A 173 18.08 10.57 1.14
CA GLU A 173 18.98 9.44 0.93
C GLU A 173 18.38 8.39 -0.01
N VAL A 174 17.08 8.09 0.14
CA VAL A 174 16.39 7.19 -0.80
C VAL A 174 16.40 7.76 -2.22
N ARG A 175 16.12 9.06 -2.40
CA ARG A 175 16.21 9.73 -3.70
C ARG A 175 17.62 9.64 -4.30
N ARG A 176 18.67 9.78 -3.48
CA ARG A 176 20.06 9.62 -3.92
C ARG A 176 20.33 8.19 -4.41
N ILE A 177 19.80 7.17 -3.74
CA ILE A 177 19.98 5.75 -4.09
C ILE A 177 19.21 5.39 -5.36
N LEU A 178 17.94 5.80 -5.47
CA LEU A 178 17.10 5.44 -6.62
C LEU A 178 17.43 6.24 -7.90
N GLY A 179 18.00 7.43 -7.74
CA GLY A 179 18.21 8.36 -8.85
C GLY A 179 16.92 9.06 -9.28
N PRO A 180 16.96 9.82 -10.39
CA PRO A 180 15.83 10.65 -10.82
C PRO A 180 14.62 9.85 -11.32
N GLU A 181 14.83 8.65 -11.86
CA GLU A 181 13.77 7.81 -12.45
C GLU A 181 13.04 6.93 -11.42
N GLY A 182 13.52 6.88 -10.17
CA GLY A 182 12.85 6.15 -9.10
C GLY A 182 11.60 6.85 -8.61
N ARG A 183 10.64 6.09 -8.11
CA ARG A 183 9.40 6.65 -7.54
C ARG A 183 9.45 6.57 -6.02
N ILE A 184 9.02 7.65 -5.37
CA ILE A 184 8.99 7.74 -3.90
C ILE A 184 7.57 7.98 -3.45
N ARG A 185 7.12 7.19 -2.49
CA ARG A 185 5.85 7.38 -1.78
C ARG A 185 6.14 7.57 -0.31
N LEU A 186 5.31 8.32 0.37
CA LEU A 186 5.40 8.52 1.81
C LEU A 186 4.18 7.95 2.49
N ASP A 187 4.36 7.30 3.63
CA ASP A 187 3.28 6.74 4.45
C ASP A 187 3.36 7.29 5.87
N ALA A 188 2.41 8.15 6.23
CA ALA A 188 2.36 8.78 7.55
C ALA A 188 1.46 8.04 8.54
N ASN A 189 0.61 7.10 8.09
CA ASN A 189 -0.38 6.40 8.91
C ASN A 189 -1.25 7.31 9.79
N GLY A 190 -1.62 8.48 9.27
CA GLY A 190 -2.40 9.51 9.97
C GLY A 190 -1.62 10.23 11.06
N GLY A 191 -0.29 10.21 11.02
CA GLY A 191 0.58 10.75 12.06
C GLY A 191 0.66 12.27 12.12
N TRP A 192 0.06 12.99 11.15
CA TRP A 192 0.06 14.46 11.11
C TRP A 192 -1.35 15.02 11.25
N ASN A 193 -1.45 16.20 11.83
CA ASN A 193 -2.59 17.09 11.58
C ASN A 193 -2.45 17.80 10.22
N VAL A 194 -3.47 18.52 9.78
CA VAL A 194 -3.49 19.21 8.47
C VAL A 194 -2.30 20.16 8.28
N ASP A 195 -2.01 21.02 9.26
CA ASP A 195 -0.92 22.01 9.16
C ASP A 195 0.46 21.34 9.10
N GLN A 196 0.66 20.28 9.90
CA GLN A 196 1.88 19.47 9.90
C GLN A 196 2.07 18.76 8.55
N ALA A 197 1.00 18.19 8.01
CA ALA A 197 1.02 17.49 6.73
C ALA A 197 1.33 18.44 5.57
N GLU A 198 0.73 19.63 5.57
CA GLU A 198 1.04 20.68 4.58
C GLU A 198 2.51 21.13 4.68
N HIS A 199 3.00 21.36 5.90
CA HIS A 199 4.41 21.72 6.11
C HIS A 199 5.37 20.61 5.65
N ALA A 200 5.06 19.35 5.94
CA ALA A 200 5.84 18.19 5.50
C ALA A 200 5.82 18.04 3.98
N ALA A 201 4.66 18.20 3.34
CA ALA A 201 4.51 18.16 1.89
C ALA A 201 5.42 19.20 1.21
N HIS A 202 5.45 20.44 1.71
CA HIS A 202 6.35 21.49 1.20
C HIS A 202 7.83 21.14 1.39
N ALA A 203 8.21 20.60 2.55
CA ALA A 203 9.60 20.23 2.82
C ALA A 203 10.09 19.05 1.97
N LEU A 204 9.17 18.15 1.57
CA LEU A 204 9.47 16.91 0.86
C LEU A 204 9.24 17.01 -0.67
N ALA A 205 8.56 18.06 -1.14
CA ALA A 205 8.33 18.33 -2.56
C ALA A 205 9.59 18.28 -3.46
N PRO A 206 10.79 18.71 -3.01
CA PRO A 206 12.00 18.61 -3.85
C PRO A 206 12.39 17.18 -4.23
N PHE A 207 11.78 16.15 -3.63
CA PHE A 207 12.12 14.75 -3.87
C PHE A 207 11.20 14.02 -4.85
N ASP A 208 10.28 14.73 -5.53
CA ASP A 208 9.41 14.20 -6.58
C ASP A 208 8.61 12.96 -6.13
N LEU A 209 7.54 13.21 -5.37
CA LEU A 209 6.74 12.17 -4.73
C LEU A 209 5.64 11.68 -5.68
N GLU A 210 5.44 10.36 -5.77
CA GLU A 210 4.34 9.76 -6.52
C GLU A 210 2.99 9.97 -5.83
N TYR A 211 2.94 9.82 -4.49
CA TYR A 211 1.81 10.19 -3.65
C TYR A 211 2.18 10.25 -2.17
N LEU A 212 1.28 10.84 -1.37
CA LEU A 212 1.31 10.83 0.10
C LEU A 212 0.16 9.96 0.65
N GLU A 213 0.51 8.86 1.32
CA GLU A 213 -0.42 7.89 1.91
C GLU A 213 -0.79 8.25 3.33
N GLN A 214 -2.11 8.33 3.56
CA GLN A 214 -2.76 8.67 4.82
C GLN A 214 -2.00 9.72 5.64
N PRO A 215 -1.86 10.98 5.15
CA PRO A 215 -1.19 12.03 5.91
C PRO A 215 -1.86 12.33 7.25
N CYS A 216 -3.20 12.43 7.23
CA CYS A 216 -4.02 12.78 8.38
C CYS A 216 -4.94 11.63 8.81
N ALA A 217 -5.43 11.68 10.05
CA ALA A 217 -6.19 10.57 10.63
C ALA A 217 -7.60 10.44 10.06
N THR A 218 -8.27 11.55 9.74
CA THR A 218 -9.71 11.56 9.40
C THR A 218 -9.99 11.99 7.96
N VAL A 219 -11.13 11.52 7.42
CA VAL A 219 -11.59 11.89 6.06
C VAL A 219 -11.73 13.42 5.88
N PRO A 220 -12.31 14.19 6.83
CA PRO A 220 -12.35 15.65 6.71
C PRO A 220 -10.96 16.31 6.62
N GLU A 221 -10.00 15.85 7.43
CA GLU A 221 -8.62 16.37 7.39
C GLU A 221 -7.93 16.03 6.06
N LEU A 222 -8.16 14.84 5.51
CA LEU A 222 -7.65 14.47 4.19
C LEU A 222 -8.25 15.37 3.08
N ALA A 223 -9.56 15.63 3.14
CA ALA A 223 -10.24 16.52 2.19
C ALA A 223 -9.69 17.95 2.26
N GLU A 224 -9.53 18.48 3.48
CA GLU A 224 -8.96 19.82 3.70
C GLU A 224 -7.52 19.90 3.18
N LEU A 225 -6.67 18.92 3.52
CA LEU A 225 -5.29 18.89 3.03
C LEU A 225 -5.23 18.81 1.50
N ARG A 226 -6.09 18.00 0.88
CA ARG A 226 -6.16 17.88 -0.58
C ARG A 226 -6.54 19.20 -1.25
N GLU A 227 -7.44 19.96 -0.64
CA GLU A 227 -7.79 21.31 -1.10
C GLU A 227 -6.61 22.28 -0.98
N ARG A 228 -5.91 22.28 0.16
CA ARG A 228 -4.73 23.13 0.39
C ARG A 228 -3.58 22.83 -0.57
N LEU A 229 -3.39 21.55 -0.95
CA LEU A 229 -2.33 21.11 -1.85
C LEU A 229 -2.74 21.07 -3.34
N HIS A 230 -3.91 21.61 -3.71
CA HIS A 230 -4.47 21.48 -5.06
C HIS A 230 -3.49 21.87 -6.18
N ASP A 231 -2.75 22.98 -6.02
CA ASP A 231 -1.84 23.50 -7.04
C ASP A 231 -0.50 22.72 -7.13
N TRP A 232 -0.21 21.85 -6.14
CA TRP A 232 1.05 21.12 -6.05
C TRP A 232 1.05 19.80 -6.83
N GLN A 233 -0.12 19.35 -7.30
CA GLN A 233 -0.27 18.09 -8.03
C GLN A 233 0.32 16.88 -7.27
N LEU A 234 0.34 16.92 -5.94
CA LEU A 234 0.77 15.82 -5.08
C LEU A 234 -0.47 14.96 -4.72
N PRO A 235 -0.61 13.75 -5.27
CA PRO A 235 -1.79 12.93 -5.00
C PRO A 235 -1.83 12.45 -3.54
N ILE A 236 -3.03 12.37 -2.97
CA ILE A 236 -3.27 11.79 -1.65
C ILE A 236 -3.87 10.39 -1.80
N ALA A 237 -3.24 9.40 -1.17
CA ALA A 237 -3.76 8.04 -1.07
C ALA A 237 -4.39 7.80 0.31
N ALA A 238 -5.54 7.13 0.37
CA ALA A 238 -6.18 6.76 1.64
C ALA A 238 -6.02 5.28 1.96
N ASP A 239 -5.52 4.96 3.16
CA ASP A 239 -5.37 3.60 3.69
C ASP A 239 -6.30 3.38 4.90
N GLU A 240 -5.94 3.91 6.08
CA GLU A 240 -6.72 3.79 7.32
C GLU A 240 -8.17 4.26 7.15
N SER A 241 -8.40 5.36 6.40
CA SER A 241 -9.74 5.88 6.09
C SER A 241 -10.58 4.97 5.17
N VAL A 242 -9.99 3.90 4.63
CA VAL A 242 -10.69 2.85 3.86
C VAL A 242 -10.79 1.58 4.70
N ARG A 243 -9.66 1.08 5.21
CA ARG A 243 -9.57 -0.26 5.81
C ARG A 243 -10.07 -0.36 7.26
N LYS A 244 -10.20 0.77 7.97
CA LYS A 244 -10.73 0.84 9.34
C LYS A 244 -12.06 1.60 9.43
N ALA A 245 -12.60 2.02 8.29
CA ALA A 245 -13.83 2.78 8.26
C ALA A 245 -15.05 1.85 8.28
N ASP A 246 -16.07 2.22 9.06
CA ASP A 246 -17.41 1.63 8.95
C ASP A 246 -17.97 1.82 7.53
N ASP A 247 -17.57 2.92 6.89
CA ASP A 247 -17.96 3.29 5.53
C ASP A 247 -16.71 3.53 4.64
N PRO A 248 -16.19 2.49 3.99
CA PRO A 248 -15.01 2.59 3.11
C PRO A 248 -15.20 3.52 1.90
N LEU A 249 -16.44 3.90 1.57
CA LEU A 249 -16.77 4.79 0.45
C LEU A 249 -16.83 6.27 0.85
N ALA A 250 -16.71 6.58 2.15
CA ALA A 250 -16.77 7.95 2.66
C ALA A 250 -15.66 8.83 2.05
N VAL A 251 -14.45 8.28 1.90
CA VAL A 251 -13.31 9.01 1.33
C VAL A 251 -13.55 9.44 -0.12
N ALA A 252 -14.12 8.55 -0.93
CA ALA A 252 -14.44 8.82 -2.33
C ALA A 252 -15.58 9.84 -2.45
N ARG A 253 -16.63 9.69 -1.65
CA ARG A 253 -17.77 10.64 -1.62
C ARG A 253 -17.37 12.04 -1.18
N ALA A 254 -16.42 12.15 -0.25
CA ALA A 254 -15.88 13.42 0.21
C ALA A 254 -14.87 14.05 -0.76
N GLY A 255 -14.40 13.32 -1.79
CA GLY A 255 -13.31 13.78 -2.66
C GLY A 255 -11.99 13.95 -1.91
N ALA A 256 -11.78 13.15 -0.86
CA ALA A 256 -10.69 13.29 0.10
C ALA A 256 -9.39 12.57 -0.30
N ALA A 257 -9.41 11.78 -1.38
CA ALA A 257 -8.24 11.07 -1.89
C ALA A 257 -8.30 10.98 -3.41
N ASP A 258 -7.12 10.85 -4.02
CA ASP A 258 -6.92 10.62 -5.45
C ASP A 258 -6.86 9.13 -5.78
N LEU A 259 -6.44 8.29 -4.82
CA LEU A 259 -6.44 6.83 -4.93
C LEU A 259 -6.69 6.13 -3.59
N LEU A 260 -7.10 4.87 -3.66
CA LEU A 260 -7.33 4.01 -2.51
C LEU A 260 -6.18 3.03 -2.32
N VAL A 261 -5.71 2.87 -1.09
CA VAL A 261 -4.89 1.71 -0.69
C VAL A 261 -5.85 0.63 -0.19
N VAL A 262 -5.80 -0.54 -0.81
CA VAL A 262 -6.66 -1.68 -0.47
C VAL A 262 -5.82 -2.86 0.03
N LYS A 263 -6.26 -3.49 1.11
CA LYS A 263 -5.59 -4.63 1.73
C LYS A 263 -6.61 -5.74 1.93
N VAL A 264 -6.31 -6.94 1.45
CA VAL A 264 -7.27 -8.05 1.38
C VAL A 264 -7.82 -8.41 2.75
N GLN A 265 -6.94 -8.63 3.73
CA GLN A 265 -7.37 -9.07 5.06
C GLN A 265 -8.24 -8.01 5.77
N PRO A 266 -7.81 -6.74 5.95
CA PRO A 266 -8.66 -5.72 6.53
C PRO A 266 -10.00 -5.49 5.82
N LEU A 267 -10.05 -5.70 4.50
CA LEU A 267 -11.26 -5.45 3.71
C LEU A 267 -12.18 -6.67 3.58
N GLY A 268 -11.91 -7.79 4.23
CA GLY A 268 -12.83 -8.93 4.18
C GLY A 268 -12.79 -9.71 2.88
N GLY A 269 -11.63 -9.77 2.22
CA GLY A 269 -11.41 -10.64 1.06
C GLY A 269 -11.32 -9.91 -0.27
N VAL A 270 -10.92 -10.66 -1.29
CA VAL A 270 -10.75 -10.18 -2.66
C VAL A 270 -12.09 -9.71 -3.21
N THR A 271 -13.15 -10.49 -3.01
CA THR A 271 -14.48 -10.18 -3.53
C THR A 271 -15.00 -8.84 -3.00
N ARG A 272 -14.94 -8.64 -1.67
CA ARG A 272 -15.38 -7.39 -1.05
C ARG A 272 -14.50 -6.21 -1.45
N ALA A 273 -13.19 -6.39 -1.53
CA ALA A 273 -12.26 -5.33 -1.95
C ALA A 273 -12.53 -4.88 -3.40
N LEU A 274 -12.73 -5.80 -4.35
CA LEU A 274 -13.07 -5.46 -5.74
C LEU A 274 -14.37 -4.65 -5.84
N ARG A 275 -15.39 -5.02 -5.06
CA ARG A 275 -16.65 -4.27 -4.99
C ARG A 275 -16.43 -2.85 -4.46
N ILE A 276 -15.65 -2.68 -3.40
CA ILE A 276 -15.34 -1.36 -2.83
C ILE A 276 -14.64 -0.47 -3.86
N VAL A 277 -13.63 -0.99 -4.56
CA VAL A 277 -12.92 -0.24 -5.60
C VAL A 277 -13.88 0.19 -6.72
N ALA A 278 -14.69 -0.74 -7.22
CA ALA A 278 -15.66 -0.45 -8.28
C ALA A 278 -16.71 0.60 -7.85
N GLU A 279 -17.18 0.55 -6.61
CA GLU A 279 -18.16 1.50 -6.09
C GLU A 279 -17.57 2.88 -5.78
N ALA A 280 -16.31 2.92 -5.33
CA ALA A 280 -15.61 4.17 -5.05
C ALA A 280 -15.30 4.96 -6.34
N GLY A 281 -15.03 4.25 -7.45
CA GLY A 281 -14.71 4.87 -8.74
C GLY A 281 -13.40 5.66 -8.72
N LEU A 282 -12.47 5.27 -7.85
CA LEU A 282 -11.12 5.82 -7.76
C LEU A 282 -10.09 4.75 -8.14
N PRO A 283 -8.91 5.15 -8.67
CA PRO A 283 -7.77 4.25 -8.78
C PRO A 283 -7.46 3.57 -7.45
N ALA A 284 -6.95 2.34 -7.50
CA ALA A 284 -6.59 1.59 -6.31
C ALA A 284 -5.21 0.94 -6.45
N VAL A 285 -4.50 0.88 -5.32
CA VAL A 285 -3.24 0.15 -5.17
C VAL A 285 -3.40 -0.90 -4.08
N VAL A 286 -2.86 -2.10 -4.32
CA VAL A 286 -2.91 -3.17 -3.33
C VAL A 286 -1.68 -3.12 -2.44
N SER A 287 -1.86 -3.28 -1.13
CA SER A 287 -0.78 -3.43 -0.15
C SER A 287 -1.04 -4.63 0.75
N SER A 288 0.03 -5.20 1.31
CA SER A 288 -0.03 -6.22 2.34
C SER A 288 -0.13 -5.61 3.75
N ALA A 289 -0.28 -6.47 4.76
CA ALA A 289 -0.12 -6.12 6.16
C ALA A 289 1.03 -6.90 6.84
N ILE A 290 2.16 -7.04 6.12
CA ILE A 290 3.27 -7.94 6.48
C ILE A 290 2.74 -9.36 6.65
N ASP A 291 2.15 -9.86 5.58
CA ASP A 291 1.58 -11.19 5.54
C ASP A 291 2.70 -12.21 5.27
N THR A 292 2.47 -13.49 5.57
CA THR A 292 3.32 -14.58 5.05
C THR A 292 3.12 -14.70 3.54
N SER A 293 3.86 -15.57 2.86
CA SER A 293 3.58 -15.81 1.44
C SER A 293 2.13 -16.27 1.16
N VAL A 294 1.44 -16.89 2.12
CA VAL A 294 0.02 -17.26 1.98
C VAL A 294 -0.86 -16.00 1.89
N GLY A 295 -0.76 -15.06 2.84
CA GLY A 295 -1.53 -13.82 2.76
C GLY A 295 -1.08 -12.89 1.63
N LEU A 296 0.20 -12.93 1.23
CA LEU A 296 0.67 -12.23 0.04
C LEU A 296 0.06 -12.79 -1.25
N ALA A 297 -0.17 -14.10 -1.35
CA ALA A 297 -0.88 -14.69 -2.48
C ALA A 297 -2.33 -14.19 -2.56
N MET A 298 -3.00 -14.01 -1.42
CA MET A 298 -4.33 -13.38 -1.36
C MET A 298 -4.27 -11.95 -1.91
N GLY A 299 -3.28 -11.15 -1.48
CA GLY A 299 -3.03 -9.80 -1.99
C GLY A 299 -2.72 -9.75 -3.50
N ALA A 300 -1.85 -10.65 -3.97
CA ALA A 300 -1.48 -10.77 -5.38
C ALA A 300 -2.70 -11.10 -6.25
N ARG A 301 -3.61 -11.95 -5.75
CA ARG A 301 -4.87 -12.24 -6.43
C ARG A 301 -5.77 -11.02 -6.58
N LEU A 302 -5.92 -10.20 -5.52
CA LEU A 302 -6.65 -8.94 -5.62
C LEU A 302 -6.02 -8.02 -6.68
N ALA A 303 -4.69 -7.83 -6.61
CA ALA A 303 -3.98 -7.00 -7.58
C ALA A 303 -4.12 -7.51 -9.01
N ALA A 304 -4.17 -8.84 -9.18
CA ALA A 304 -4.36 -9.48 -10.46
C ALA A 304 -5.79 -9.33 -11.02
N ALA A 305 -6.79 -9.22 -10.15
CA ALA A 305 -8.19 -9.10 -10.54
C ALA A 305 -8.65 -7.65 -10.79
N LEU A 306 -7.88 -6.64 -10.37
CA LEU A 306 -8.18 -5.24 -10.65
C LEU A 306 -8.08 -4.93 -12.16
N PRO A 307 -9.05 -4.22 -12.76
CA PRO A 307 -8.99 -3.86 -14.19
C PRO A 307 -7.73 -3.06 -14.55
N GLU A 308 -7.42 -2.07 -13.72
CA GLU A 308 -6.28 -1.15 -13.87
C GLU A 308 -5.34 -1.31 -12.67
N LEU A 309 -4.03 -1.22 -12.94
CA LEU A 309 -2.99 -1.31 -11.93
C LEU A 309 -1.81 -0.42 -12.34
N ASP A 310 -2.02 0.88 -12.21
CA ASP A 310 -1.12 1.91 -12.75
C ASP A 310 0.13 2.13 -11.90
N VAL A 311 0.09 1.67 -10.64
CA VAL A 311 1.14 1.89 -9.66
C VAL A 311 1.59 0.56 -9.04
N ASP A 312 2.90 0.46 -8.73
CA ASP A 312 3.47 -0.74 -8.11
C ASP A 312 2.79 -1.06 -6.77
N CYS A 313 2.56 -2.33 -6.45
CA CYS A 313 1.85 -2.77 -5.25
C CYS A 313 2.76 -2.91 -4.02
N GLY A 314 2.21 -2.65 -2.83
CA GLY A 314 2.86 -2.87 -1.53
C GLY A 314 2.90 -4.34 -1.11
N LEU A 315 3.21 -5.25 -2.04
CA LEU A 315 3.20 -6.71 -1.83
C LEU A 315 4.60 -7.32 -1.74
N GLY A 316 5.67 -6.51 -1.83
CA GLY A 316 7.05 -7.00 -1.67
C GLY A 316 7.46 -7.35 -0.24
N THR A 317 6.53 -7.40 0.72
CA THR A 317 6.86 -7.43 2.16
C THR A 317 7.38 -8.75 2.69
N ALA A 318 7.37 -9.84 1.91
CA ALA A 318 8.10 -11.06 2.28
C ALA A 318 9.58 -10.76 2.56
N ALA A 319 10.15 -9.78 1.86
CA ALA A 319 11.53 -9.29 2.07
C ALA A 319 11.80 -8.73 3.48
N LEU A 320 10.74 -8.35 4.23
CA LEU A 320 10.84 -7.86 5.60
C LEU A 320 10.84 -9.00 6.64
N LEU A 321 10.47 -10.22 6.25
CA LEU A 321 10.53 -11.40 7.09
C LEU A 321 11.94 -12.01 7.01
N ALA A 322 12.43 -12.55 8.13
CA ALA A 322 13.67 -13.32 8.17
C ALA A 322 13.44 -14.83 7.92
N ALA A 323 12.17 -15.26 7.92
CA ALA A 323 11.74 -16.61 7.57
C ALA A 323 10.30 -16.58 7.03
N ASP A 324 9.90 -17.62 6.31
CA ASP A 324 8.55 -17.78 5.75
C ASP A 324 8.02 -19.20 6.01
N VAL A 325 6.76 -19.44 5.66
CA VAL A 325 6.06 -20.72 5.84
C VAL A 325 6.21 -21.67 4.67
N THR A 326 6.94 -21.27 3.61
CA THR A 326 7.15 -22.04 2.39
C THR A 326 8.62 -21.98 1.97
N GLY A 327 9.08 -23.02 1.25
CA GLY A 327 10.43 -23.06 0.68
C GLY A 327 10.61 -22.17 -0.57
N ASP A 328 9.50 -21.68 -1.14
CA ASP A 328 9.49 -20.79 -2.32
C ASP A 328 8.67 -19.52 -2.03
N PRO A 329 9.24 -18.57 -1.26
CA PRO A 329 8.52 -17.38 -0.79
C PRO A 329 8.27 -16.37 -1.93
N LEU A 330 7.16 -15.64 -1.87
CA LEU A 330 6.78 -14.55 -2.77
C LEU A 330 7.62 -13.28 -2.54
N THR A 331 8.93 -13.43 -2.64
CA THR A 331 9.89 -12.32 -2.58
C THR A 331 9.97 -11.59 -3.92
N PRO A 332 10.22 -10.28 -3.94
CA PRO A 332 10.40 -9.53 -5.17
C PRO A 332 11.54 -10.11 -6.02
N ALA A 333 11.28 -10.34 -7.31
CA ALA A 333 12.28 -10.70 -8.30
C ALA A 333 12.09 -9.83 -9.55
N GLY A 334 13.12 -9.05 -9.91
CA GLY A 334 13.04 -8.10 -11.01
C GLY A 334 11.88 -7.10 -10.86
N GLY A 335 11.57 -6.68 -9.63
CA GLY A 335 10.51 -5.71 -9.32
C GLY A 335 9.09 -6.27 -9.34
N HIS A 336 8.91 -7.59 -9.35
CA HIS A 336 7.60 -8.23 -9.42
C HIS A 336 7.48 -9.40 -8.43
N ILE A 337 6.24 -9.79 -8.13
CA ILE A 337 5.89 -11.11 -7.57
C ILE A 337 4.96 -11.86 -8.52
N GLU A 338 4.92 -13.18 -8.41
CA GLU A 338 4.02 -14.04 -9.21
C GLU A 338 2.63 -14.16 -8.57
N VAL A 339 1.62 -14.33 -9.42
CA VAL A 339 0.24 -14.64 -9.01
C VAL A 339 0.07 -16.15 -9.02
N ARG A 340 0.33 -16.79 -7.88
CA ARG A 340 0.20 -18.24 -7.73
C ARG A 340 -0.29 -18.62 -6.32
N PRO A 341 -0.94 -19.79 -6.16
CA PRO A 341 -1.12 -20.38 -4.85
C PRO A 341 0.22 -20.60 -4.15
N VAL A 342 0.20 -20.57 -2.82
CA VAL A 342 1.35 -20.88 -1.98
C VAL A 342 0.99 -22.07 -1.10
N GLU A 343 1.78 -23.13 -1.24
CA GLU A 343 1.71 -24.30 -0.36
C GLU A 343 2.71 -24.12 0.78
N PRO A 344 2.26 -24.08 2.05
CA PRO A 344 3.15 -24.13 3.20
C PRO A 344 3.90 -25.46 3.30
N ASP A 345 5.14 -25.39 3.77
CA ASP A 345 5.95 -26.56 4.11
C ASP A 345 5.70 -26.93 5.58
N LEU A 346 5.22 -28.15 5.83
CA LEU A 346 4.93 -28.65 7.17
C LEU A 346 6.14 -28.59 8.12
N ALA A 347 7.36 -28.77 7.61
CA ALA A 347 8.58 -28.66 8.41
C ALA A 347 8.85 -27.21 8.82
N LEU A 348 8.58 -26.23 7.94
CA LEU A 348 8.69 -24.81 8.27
C LEU A 348 7.59 -24.37 9.23
N LEU A 349 6.36 -24.88 9.07
CA LEU A 349 5.29 -24.65 10.04
C LEU A 349 5.64 -25.17 11.43
N ALA A 350 6.26 -26.34 11.52
CA ALA A 350 6.74 -26.89 12.79
C ALA A 350 7.91 -26.09 13.36
N ALA A 351 8.88 -25.69 12.53
CA ALA A 351 10.06 -24.93 12.95
C ALA A 351 9.70 -23.52 13.48
N HIS A 352 8.64 -22.92 12.93
CA HIS A 352 8.17 -21.58 13.30
C HIS A 352 6.88 -21.59 14.12
N ALA A 353 6.49 -22.75 14.67
CA ALA A 353 5.29 -22.87 15.48
C ALA A 353 5.32 -21.90 16.68
N ALA A 354 4.21 -21.20 16.89
CA ALA A 354 4.05 -20.38 18.08
C ALA A 354 4.00 -21.25 19.35
N PRO A 355 4.39 -20.71 20.52
CA PRO A 355 4.28 -21.43 21.79
C PRO A 355 2.83 -21.90 22.09
N PRO A 356 2.64 -23.01 22.83
CA PRO A 356 1.30 -23.59 23.05
C PRO A 356 0.26 -22.61 23.62
N GLU A 357 0.65 -21.75 24.55
CA GLU A 357 -0.21 -20.71 25.12
C GLU A 357 -0.64 -19.68 24.07
N ARG A 358 0.23 -19.41 23.09
CA ARG A 358 -0.04 -18.48 22.00
C ARG A 358 -0.93 -19.12 20.94
N VAL A 359 -0.72 -20.41 20.65
CA VAL A 359 -1.62 -21.21 19.82
C VAL A 359 -3.04 -21.19 20.42
N ALA A 360 -3.17 -21.47 21.72
CA ALA A 360 -4.47 -21.45 22.41
C ALA A 360 -5.15 -20.07 22.28
N TRP A 361 -4.41 -18.99 22.52
CA TRP A 361 -4.93 -17.63 22.36
C TRP A 361 -5.45 -17.35 20.93
N TRP A 362 -4.72 -17.79 19.90
CA TRP A 362 -5.14 -17.59 18.51
C TRP A 362 -6.38 -18.42 18.14
N ARG A 363 -6.49 -19.65 18.65
CA ARG A 363 -7.69 -20.49 18.46
C ARG A 363 -8.91 -19.83 19.11
N ASP A 364 -8.76 -19.32 20.34
CA ASP A 364 -9.83 -18.58 21.02
C ASP A 364 -10.18 -17.28 20.30
N ARG A 365 -9.18 -16.57 19.76
CA ARG A 365 -9.40 -15.36 18.97
C ARG A 365 -10.18 -15.66 17.69
N LEU A 366 -9.84 -16.74 16.98
CA LEU A 366 -10.60 -17.15 15.79
C LEU A 366 -12.05 -17.42 16.17
N ARG A 367 -12.33 -18.12 17.29
CA ARG A 367 -13.71 -18.33 17.76
C ARG A 367 -14.46 -17.03 18.03
N ARG A 368 -13.82 -16.07 18.70
CA ARG A 368 -14.45 -14.76 18.99
C ARG A 368 -14.67 -13.94 17.71
N ALA A 369 -13.71 -13.94 16.78
CA ALA A 369 -13.85 -13.27 15.49
C ALA A 369 -14.95 -13.91 14.62
N HIS A 370 -15.07 -15.24 14.64
CA HIS A 370 -16.11 -15.99 13.93
C HIS A 370 -17.52 -15.64 14.43
N ALA A 371 -17.69 -15.41 15.74
CA ALA A 371 -18.96 -14.98 16.31
C ALA A 371 -19.42 -13.57 15.86
N HIS A 372 -18.58 -12.82 15.15
CA HIS A 372 -18.90 -11.52 14.55
C HIS A 372 -19.19 -11.58 13.04
N LEU A 373 -19.10 -12.76 12.40
CA LEU A 373 -19.32 -12.95 10.96
C LEU A 373 -20.79 -13.09 10.57
#